data_AF-A0A2H0MFT0-F1
#
_entry.id   AF-A0A2H0MFT0-F1
#
_cell.length_a   1.000
_cell.length_b   1.000
_cell.length_c   1.000
_cell.angle_alpha   90.00
_cell.angle_beta   90.00
_cell.angle_gamma   90.00
#
_symmetry.space_group_name_H-M   'P 1'
#
loop_
_entity.id
_entity.type
_entity.pdbx_description
1 polymer ?
#
loop_
_entity_poly.entity_id
_entity_poly.type
_entity_poly.pdbx_seq_one_letter_code
_entity_poly.pdbx_strand_id
1 'polypeptide(L)'
;METANKPILIYEGDCGFCRHWVRRWRHLTGERVDYAPYEEVGARFPQIPKGEFAQSVQLVEPDGSIYRGAEAVFRTLAHSPGKGWPFWIYRNIPGVAPVSERVYATVAHHREGLNEVNRWLWGTDFEFYPCILTRRLFLGGLGFIYLIAFLSLSVQVEGLFGSHGIAPVKEALESIREGGDPVSFLNFPTLFWFDSSDAFLRMSCLAGAGVSILLIGNIFPAGCLFVLDLLYLSFLVVGDRFMAYQWDTLLLEVGFLAIFFAPWKIRPRLKDEPPPSTVVLWLIRFLLFKLMFSSGLVKVLSGDQSWTELQALEFHFETQPLPTWIGWYFHQIPFSIHQLFVFCVFLIQLVVPIFIFLPRRFRLRVFQIFVFFQVLIQLTGNYGFFNLLTIVLCLSLLDDGYVKKWFPARWGEVSLIEKGRGREPRGKNVGVGITAVVVLVVSIFVQMVPLVFWDYKWPGWANAAYRQIKSFHIVNRYGLFAWMTTTRPEIMIEGSRDGQEWKTYVFKWKPGDPGRVPAFVAPHQPRLDWQMWFAALGNYRRNPWLIRTMVQLLNGSPPVLALLETNPFPGSPPKYMRAVVYDYRFTNFEERNETGNWWKRIPTGNYTPVIQLP
;
A
#
# COMPACT_ATOMS: atom_id res chain seq x y z
N MET A 1 -32.49 -34.27 36.76
CA MET A 1 -31.49 -33.52 35.98
C MET A 1 -32.22 -32.41 35.27
N GLU A 2 -32.01 -31.14 35.65
CA GLU A 2 -32.41 -30.04 34.76
C GLU A 2 -31.63 -30.20 33.46
N THR A 3 -32.33 -30.57 32.39
CA THR A 3 -31.75 -30.62 31.05
C THR A 3 -31.33 -29.20 30.68
N ALA A 4 -30.02 -28.96 30.63
CA ALA A 4 -29.50 -27.70 30.13
C ALA A 4 -29.98 -27.52 28.68
N ASN A 5 -30.63 -26.40 28.37
CA ASN A 5 -31.13 -26.08 27.02
C ASN A 5 -30.00 -25.88 25.98
N LYS A 6 -28.74 -25.97 26.39
CA LYS A 6 -27.55 -25.72 25.57
C LYS A 6 -26.42 -26.70 25.93
N PRO A 7 -25.59 -27.09 24.95
CA PRO A 7 -24.35 -27.82 25.24
C PRO A 7 -23.42 -27.00 26.12
N ILE A 8 -22.70 -27.67 27.02
CA ILE A 8 -21.70 -27.04 27.90
C ILE A 8 -20.33 -27.71 27.74
N LEU A 9 -19.30 -26.91 27.42
CA LEU A 9 -17.92 -27.34 27.42
C LEU A 9 -17.27 -27.02 28.78
N ILE A 10 -16.88 -28.06 29.48
CA ILE A 10 -16.22 -28.03 30.78
C ILE A 10 -14.72 -28.16 30.58
N TYR A 11 -13.95 -27.32 31.26
CA TYR A 11 -12.49 -27.26 31.14
C TYR A 11 -11.81 -26.97 32.49
N GLU A 12 -10.49 -27.12 32.54
CA GLU A 12 -9.68 -26.79 33.73
C GLU A 12 -9.52 -25.28 33.89
N GLY A 13 -10.04 -24.73 35.00
CA GLY A 13 -10.09 -23.29 35.26
C GLY A 13 -8.71 -22.66 35.43
N ASP A 14 -7.78 -23.36 36.08
CA ASP A 14 -6.42 -22.89 36.35
C ASP A 14 -5.46 -23.00 35.16
N CYS A 15 -5.81 -23.82 34.16
CA CYS A 15 -5.02 -24.02 32.95
C CYS A 15 -5.03 -22.78 32.02
N GLY A 16 -3.90 -22.05 31.97
CA GLY A 16 -3.75 -20.87 31.10
C GLY A 16 -3.97 -21.15 29.61
N PHE A 17 -3.48 -22.29 29.12
CA PHE A 17 -3.69 -22.75 27.75
C PHE A 17 -5.18 -23.01 27.45
N CYS A 18 -5.89 -23.62 28.39
CA CYS A 18 -7.30 -23.99 28.26
C CYS A 18 -8.16 -22.72 28.24
N ARG A 19 -7.92 -21.78 29.18
CA ARG A 19 -8.57 -20.46 29.19
C ARG A 19 -8.38 -19.71 27.87
N HIS A 20 -7.17 -19.76 27.29
CA HIS A 20 -6.87 -19.13 26.00
C HIS A 20 -7.78 -19.66 24.87
N TRP A 21 -7.81 -20.97 24.68
CA TRP A 21 -8.58 -21.59 23.60
C TRP A 21 -10.09 -21.53 23.83
N VAL A 22 -10.54 -21.66 25.08
CA VAL A 22 -11.95 -21.51 25.45
C VAL A 22 -12.46 -20.11 25.12
N ARG A 23 -11.70 -19.04 25.43
CA ARG A 23 -12.07 -17.67 25.02
C ARG A 23 -12.22 -17.56 23.51
N ARG A 24 -11.30 -18.15 22.74
CA ARG A 24 -11.37 -18.17 21.28
C ARG A 24 -12.58 -18.95 20.76
N TRP A 25 -12.89 -20.11 21.32
CA TRP A 25 -14.03 -20.93 20.91
C TRP A 25 -15.35 -20.28 21.27
N ARG A 26 -15.46 -19.64 22.44
CA ARG A 26 -16.63 -18.87 22.87
C ARG A 26 -16.96 -17.75 21.86
N HIS A 27 -15.95 -17.11 21.25
CA HIS A 27 -16.20 -16.16 20.16
C HIS A 27 -16.76 -16.78 18.89
N LEU A 28 -16.40 -18.03 18.57
CA LEU A 28 -16.87 -18.74 17.37
C LEU A 28 -18.29 -19.29 17.54
N THR A 29 -18.57 -19.90 18.68
CA THR A 29 -19.86 -20.54 18.97
C THR A 29 -20.93 -19.51 19.40
N GLY A 30 -20.51 -18.38 19.97
CA GLY A 30 -21.42 -17.34 20.46
C GLY A 30 -22.20 -17.84 21.66
N GLU A 31 -23.52 -17.63 21.68
CA GLU A 31 -24.40 -18.08 22.78
C GLU A 31 -24.93 -19.51 22.60
N ARG A 32 -24.35 -20.30 21.68
CA ARG A 32 -24.79 -21.67 21.37
C ARG A 32 -24.16 -22.75 22.24
N VAL A 33 -23.01 -22.46 22.82
CA VAL A 33 -22.29 -23.37 23.72
C VAL A 33 -21.92 -22.58 24.97
N ASP A 34 -22.27 -23.12 26.12
CA ASP A 34 -21.84 -22.58 27.41
C ASP A 34 -20.44 -23.12 27.75
N TYR A 35 -19.65 -22.34 28.46
CA TYR A 35 -18.29 -22.73 28.85
C TYR A 35 -18.11 -22.43 30.33
N ALA A 36 -17.73 -23.44 31.11
CA ALA A 36 -17.53 -23.29 32.55
C ALA A 36 -16.31 -24.08 33.03
N PRO A 37 -15.53 -23.54 33.98
CA PRO A 37 -14.48 -24.28 34.64
C PRO A 37 -15.08 -25.41 35.49
N TYR A 38 -14.43 -26.58 35.55
CA TYR A 38 -14.97 -27.74 36.27
C TYR A 38 -15.07 -27.47 37.78
N GLU A 39 -14.29 -26.53 38.30
CA GLU A 39 -14.32 -26.07 39.69
C GLU A 39 -15.68 -25.46 40.06
N GLU A 40 -16.36 -24.84 39.09
CA GLU A 40 -17.69 -24.23 39.28
C GLU A 40 -18.84 -25.22 39.04
N VAL A 41 -18.74 -26.07 38.00
CA VAL A 41 -19.87 -26.89 37.53
C VAL A 41 -19.69 -28.39 37.70
N GLY A 42 -18.51 -28.86 38.08
CA GLY A 42 -18.17 -30.28 38.14
C GLY A 42 -19.05 -31.08 39.11
N ALA A 43 -19.51 -30.46 40.19
CA ALA A 43 -20.45 -31.08 41.14
C ALA A 43 -21.82 -31.42 40.50
N ARG A 44 -22.20 -30.76 39.40
CA ARG A 44 -23.44 -31.03 38.65
C ARG A 44 -23.34 -32.27 37.76
N PHE A 45 -22.13 -32.78 37.53
CA PHE A 45 -21.84 -33.89 36.63
C PHE A 45 -21.05 -35.01 37.35
N PRO A 46 -21.62 -35.66 38.39
CA PRO A 46 -20.93 -36.68 39.19
C PRO A 46 -20.48 -37.92 38.38
N GLN A 47 -21.06 -38.13 37.20
CA GLN A 47 -20.70 -39.19 36.28
C GLN A 47 -19.32 -39.00 35.62
N ILE A 48 -18.71 -37.82 35.71
CA ILE A 48 -17.36 -37.56 35.20
C ILE A 48 -16.38 -37.56 36.39
N PRO A 49 -15.40 -38.49 36.44
CA PRO A 49 -14.42 -38.51 37.52
C PRO A 49 -13.60 -37.21 37.55
N LYS A 50 -13.27 -36.72 38.75
CA LYS A 50 -12.49 -35.47 38.92
C LYS A 50 -11.18 -35.46 38.13
N GLY A 51 -10.49 -36.60 38.06
CA GLY A 51 -9.23 -36.75 37.30
C GLY A 51 -9.39 -36.59 35.78
N GLU A 52 -10.57 -36.84 35.22
CA GLU A 52 -10.82 -36.69 33.78
C GLU A 52 -10.94 -35.22 33.34
N PHE A 53 -11.36 -34.32 34.24
CA PHE A 53 -11.41 -32.88 33.96
C PHE A 53 -10.02 -32.26 33.84
N ALA A 54 -9.03 -32.76 34.59
CA ALA A 54 -7.64 -32.35 34.45
C ALA A 54 -7.03 -32.86 33.14
N GLN A 55 -7.37 -34.07 32.73
CA GLN A 55 -6.80 -34.71 31.54
C GLN A 55 -7.36 -34.15 30.22
N SER A 56 -8.64 -33.81 30.16
CA SER A 56 -9.26 -33.34 28.92
C SER A 56 -10.49 -32.47 29.13
N VAL A 57 -10.80 -31.64 28.12
CA VAL A 57 -12.06 -30.90 28.06
C VAL A 57 -13.21 -31.87 27.82
N GLN A 58 -14.36 -31.56 28.41
CA GLN A 58 -15.56 -32.40 28.38
C GLN A 58 -16.71 -31.60 27.80
N LEU A 59 -17.35 -32.11 26.75
CA LEU A 59 -18.57 -31.52 26.19
C LEU A 59 -19.77 -32.35 26.64
N VAL A 60 -20.72 -31.71 27.30
CA VAL A 60 -22.02 -32.30 27.65
C VAL A 60 -23.09 -31.70 26.74
N GLU A 61 -23.75 -32.53 25.95
CA GLU A 61 -24.85 -32.12 25.06
C GLU A 61 -26.20 -32.10 25.82
N PRO A 62 -27.23 -31.39 25.29
CA PRO A 62 -28.55 -31.32 25.93
C PRO A 62 -29.24 -32.67 26.14
N ASP A 63 -28.90 -33.67 25.32
CA ASP A 63 -29.42 -35.05 25.43
C ASP A 63 -28.71 -35.87 26.53
N GLY A 64 -27.75 -35.28 27.24
CA GLY A 64 -26.97 -35.92 28.30
C GLY A 64 -25.76 -36.70 27.81
N SER A 65 -25.50 -36.75 26.51
CA SER A 65 -24.29 -37.38 25.98
C SER A 65 -23.03 -36.59 26.35
N ILE A 66 -21.95 -37.32 26.66
CA ILE A 66 -20.67 -36.76 27.12
C ILE A 66 -19.58 -37.16 26.14
N TYR A 67 -18.85 -36.17 25.65
CA TYR A 67 -17.70 -36.34 24.76
C TYR A 67 -16.46 -35.73 25.39
N ARG A 68 -15.29 -36.28 25.10
CA ARG A 68 -14.00 -35.84 25.66
C ARG A 68 -12.96 -35.59 24.57
N GLY A 69 -11.83 -35.02 24.95
CA GLY A 69 -10.65 -34.95 24.08
C GLY A 69 -10.85 -34.14 22.80
N ALA A 70 -10.31 -34.64 21.69
CA ALA A 70 -10.45 -33.97 20.39
C ALA A 70 -11.91 -33.98 19.90
N GLU A 71 -12.65 -35.07 20.14
CA GLU A 71 -14.07 -35.17 19.77
C GLU A 71 -14.91 -34.05 20.40
N ALA A 72 -14.70 -33.77 21.70
CA ALA A 72 -15.37 -32.67 22.40
C ALA A 72 -15.10 -31.31 21.72
N VAL A 73 -13.85 -31.07 21.29
CA VAL A 73 -13.46 -29.84 20.61
C VAL A 73 -14.12 -29.73 19.23
N PHE A 74 -14.06 -30.78 18.41
CA PHE A 74 -14.67 -30.76 17.07
C PHE A 74 -16.18 -30.59 17.12
N ARG A 75 -16.86 -31.28 18.04
CA ARG A 75 -18.32 -31.13 18.25
C ARG A 75 -18.68 -29.74 18.74
N THR A 76 -17.93 -29.21 19.70
CA THR A 76 -18.10 -27.82 20.18
C THR A 76 -18.03 -26.83 19.01
N LEU A 77 -17.03 -26.99 18.14
CA LEU A 77 -16.86 -26.11 16.97
C LEU A 77 -17.92 -26.36 15.88
N ALA A 78 -18.51 -27.54 15.80
CA ALA A 78 -19.59 -27.85 14.85
C ALA A 78 -20.87 -27.06 15.14
N HIS A 79 -21.10 -26.64 16.39
CA HIS A 79 -22.18 -25.71 16.76
C HIS A 79 -21.98 -24.30 16.16
N SER A 80 -20.77 -23.97 15.69
CA SER A 80 -20.51 -22.73 14.93
C SER A 80 -21.06 -22.85 13.50
N PRO A 81 -21.76 -21.82 13.00
CA PRO A 81 -22.42 -21.88 11.70
C PRO A 81 -21.38 -21.99 10.58
N GLY A 82 -21.53 -23.00 9.71
CA GLY A 82 -20.63 -23.23 8.57
C GLY A 82 -19.33 -23.94 8.94
N LYS A 83 -19.15 -24.33 10.20
CA LYS A 83 -17.96 -25.03 10.70
C LYS A 83 -18.25 -26.47 11.12
N GLY A 84 -19.26 -27.11 10.52
CA GLY A 84 -19.53 -28.54 10.74
C GLY A 84 -18.55 -29.46 10.00
N TRP A 85 -17.88 -28.97 8.96
CA TRP A 85 -16.99 -29.76 8.12
C TRP A 85 -15.76 -30.37 8.86
N PRO A 86 -15.11 -29.72 9.86
CA PRO A 86 -14.01 -30.35 10.59
C PRO A 86 -14.48 -31.57 11.39
N PHE A 87 -15.67 -31.48 12.01
CA PHE A 87 -16.27 -32.62 12.69
C PHE A 87 -16.70 -33.72 11.71
N TRP A 88 -17.21 -33.34 10.52
CA TRP A 88 -17.48 -34.29 9.46
C TRP A 88 -16.21 -35.04 9.03
N ILE A 89 -15.08 -34.36 8.84
CA ILE A 89 -13.79 -34.99 8.53
C ILE A 89 -13.37 -35.93 9.65
N TYR A 90 -13.41 -35.45 10.90
CA TYR A 90 -13.08 -36.25 12.08
C TYR A 90 -13.84 -37.58 12.12
N ARG A 91 -15.14 -37.54 11.78
CA ARG A 91 -16.02 -38.71 11.81
C ARG A 91 -15.91 -39.62 10.58
N ASN A 92 -15.72 -39.05 9.38
CA ASN A 92 -15.92 -39.79 8.13
C ASN A 92 -14.63 -40.16 7.40
N ILE A 93 -13.49 -39.53 7.69
CA ILE A 93 -12.21 -39.87 7.05
C ILE A 93 -11.43 -40.85 7.92
N PRO A 94 -11.15 -42.08 7.43
CA PRO A 94 -10.38 -43.08 8.18
C PRO A 94 -9.02 -42.53 8.62
N GLY A 95 -8.65 -42.79 9.88
CA GLY A 95 -7.37 -42.37 10.46
C GLY A 95 -7.36 -40.96 11.05
N VAL A 96 -8.31 -40.07 10.71
CA VAL A 96 -8.32 -38.70 11.26
C VAL A 96 -8.65 -38.67 12.75
N ALA A 97 -9.65 -39.44 13.20
CA ALA A 97 -10.01 -39.51 14.62
C ALA A 97 -8.83 -39.95 15.53
N PRO A 98 -8.18 -41.12 15.30
CA PRO A 98 -7.08 -41.55 16.16
C PRO A 98 -5.86 -40.61 16.10
N VAL A 99 -5.57 -40.00 14.93
CA VAL A 99 -4.51 -38.99 14.82
C VAL A 99 -4.85 -37.74 15.62
N SER A 100 -6.09 -37.25 15.51
CA SER A 100 -6.53 -36.04 16.21
C SER A 100 -6.53 -36.23 17.72
N GLU A 101 -6.97 -37.39 18.22
CA GLU A 101 -6.91 -37.71 19.65
C GLU A 101 -5.47 -37.83 20.16
N ARG A 102 -4.56 -38.42 19.36
CA ARG A 102 -3.14 -38.46 19.71
C ARG A 102 -2.52 -37.07 19.77
N VAL A 103 -2.83 -36.20 18.80
CA VAL A 103 -2.39 -34.80 18.79
C VAL A 103 -2.95 -34.07 20.01
N TYR A 104 -4.24 -34.27 20.33
CA TYR A 104 -4.87 -33.67 21.50
C TYR A 104 -4.19 -34.12 22.79
N ALA A 105 -3.93 -35.42 22.96
CA ALA A 105 -3.24 -35.96 24.13
C ALA A 105 -1.84 -35.35 24.28
N THR A 106 -1.06 -35.26 23.19
CA THR A 106 0.25 -34.60 23.20
C THR A 106 0.13 -33.13 23.63
N VAL A 107 -0.83 -32.38 23.08
CA VAL A 107 -1.10 -30.99 23.47
C VAL A 107 -1.50 -30.89 24.94
N ALA A 108 -2.35 -31.82 25.41
CA ALA A 108 -2.81 -31.87 26.79
C ALA A 108 -1.67 -32.10 27.79
N HIS A 109 -0.70 -32.96 27.45
CA HIS A 109 0.49 -33.19 28.27
C HIS A 109 1.48 -32.02 28.29
N HIS A 110 1.47 -31.15 27.27
CA HIS A 110 2.42 -30.03 27.15
C HIS A 110 1.77 -28.65 27.33
N ARG A 111 0.59 -28.57 27.97
CA ARG A 111 -0.20 -27.32 28.11
C ARG A 111 0.57 -26.15 28.69
N GLU A 112 1.43 -26.37 29.68
CA GLU A 112 2.22 -25.31 30.32
C GLU A 112 3.26 -24.70 29.37
N GLY A 113 4.08 -25.54 28.74
CA GLY A 113 5.06 -25.08 27.74
C GLY A 113 4.39 -24.43 26.54
N LEU A 114 3.27 -24.98 26.06
CA LEU A 114 2.47 -24.41 24.97
C LEU A 114 1.81 -23.08 25.37
N ASN A 115 1.49 -22.87 26.65
CA ASN A 115 1.00 -21.59 27.14
C ASN A 115 2.08 -20.50 27.02
N GLU A 116 3.34 -20.80 27.36
CA GLU A 116 4.46 -19.87 27.18
C GLU A 116 4.71 -19.57 25.69
N VAL A 117 4.65 -20.58 24.83
CA VAL A 117 4.70 -20.38 23.37
C VAL A 117 3.55 -19.48 22.91
N ASN A 118 2.33 -19.70 23.39
CA ASN A 118 1.19 -18.86 23.05
C ASN A 118 1.36 -17.41 23.50
N ARG A 119 1.87 -17.19 24.72
CA ARG A 119 2.19 -15.86 25.24
C ARG A 119 3.25 -15.19 24.37
N TRP A 120 4.27 -15.93 23.95
CA TRP A 120 5.34 -15.41 23.10
C TRP A 120 4.85 -15.01 21.70
N LEU A 121 3.96 -15.80 21.09
CA LEU A 121 3.42 -15.57 19.75
C LEU A 121 2.30 -14.50 19.70
N TRP A 122 1.35 -14.54 20.65
CA TRP A 122 0.13 -13.71 20.60
C TRP A 122 0.05 -12.61 21.67
N GLY A 123 0.81 -12.68 22.76
CA GLY A 123 0.73 -11.75 23.89
C GLY A 123 -0.01 -12.30 25.10
N THR A 124 -0.13 -11.49 26.14
CA THR A 124 -0.89 -11.79 27.37
C THR A 124 -2.38 -11.42 27.23
N ASP A 125 -2.69 -10.48 26.35
CA ASP A 125 -4.05 -10.05 26.04
C ASP A 125 -4.64 -10.94 24.95
N PHE A 126 -5.36 -11.98 25.41
CA PHE A 126 -5.93 -13.02 24.56
C PHE A 126 -7.31 -12.68 23.98
N GLU A 127 -7.71 -11.41 23.99
CA GLU A 127 -8.98 -10.97 23.43
C GLU A 127 -8.92 -10.93 21.90
N PHE A 128 -10.00 -11.39 21.26
CA PHE A 128 -10.18 -11.19 19.82
C PHE A 128 -10.60 -9.74 19.58
N TYR A 129 -9.67 -8.93 19.10
CA TYR A 129 -9.98 -7.58 18.67
C TYR A 129 -10.53 -7.63 17.24
N PRO A 130 -11.80 -7.24 17.01
CA PRO A 130 -12.24 -6.94 15.65
C PRO A 130 -11.35 -5.83 15.07
N CYS A 131 -11.37 -5.64 13.75
CA CYS A 131 -10.57 -4.62 13.08
C CYS A 131 -11.46 -3.45 12.58
N ILE A 132 -12.48 -3.06 13.35
CA ILE A 132 -13.45 -2.03 12.94
C ILE A 132 -12.82 -0.64 13.04
N LEU A 133 -12.22 -0.31 14.19
CA LEU A 133 -11.52 0.95 14.40
C LEU A 133 -10.30 1.06 13.48
N THR A 134 -9.57 -0.04 13.35
CA THR A 134 -8.43 -0.17 12.43
C THR A 134 -8.87 0.06 10.98
N ARG A 135 -10.00 -0.52 10.56
CA ARG A 135 -10.58 -0.25 9.24
C ARG A 135 -10.90 1.22 9.05
N ARG A 136 -11.55 1.88 10.02
CA ARG A 136 -11.87 3.31 9.90
C ARG A 136 -10.63 4.17 9.77
N LEU A 137 -9.61 3.90 10.59
CA LEU A 137 -8.33 4.62 10.51
C LEU A 137 -7.66 4.40 9.15
N PHE A 138 -7.66 3.17 8.65
CA PHE A 138 -7.15 2.84 7.31
C PHE A 138 -7.91 3.60 6.20
N LEU A 139 -9.24 3.56 6.22
CA LEU A 139 -10.09 4.24 5.22
C LEU A 139 -9.95 5.76 5.27
N GLY A 140 -9.91 6.34 6.48
CA GLY A 140 -9.67 7.77 6.66
C GLY A 140 -8.27 8.18 6.21
N GLY A 141 -7.25 7.39 6.54
CA GLY A 141 -5.89 7.57 6.04
C GLY A 141 -5.81 7.51 4.51
N LEU A 142 -6.50 6.55 3.89
CA LEU A 142 -6.57 6.44 2.43
C LEU A 142 -7.28 7.64 1.80
N GLY A 143 -8.39 8.11 2.40
CA GLY A 143 -9.04 9.36 1.99
C GLY A 143 -8.11 10.56 2.07
N PHE A 144 -7.27 10.64 3.11
CA PHE A 144 -6.24 11.68 3.21
C PHE A 144 -5.18 11.58 2.10
N ILE A 145 -4.77 10.37 1.70
CA ILE A 145 -3.86 10.18 0.56
C ILE A 145 -4.51 10.64 -0.75
N TYR A 146 -5.76 10.25 -1.03
CA TYR A 146 -6.47 10.75 -2.23
C TYR A 146 -6.59 12.27 -2.23
N LEU A 147 -6.89 12.88 -1.08
CA LEU A 147 -6.96 14.33 -0.95
C LEU A 147 -5.63 14.98 -1.36
N ILE A 148 -4.51 14.49 -0.82
CA ILE A 148 -3.18 14.95 -1.21
C ILE A 148 -2.95 14.75 -2.71
N ALA A 149 -3.25 13.56 -3.24
CA ALA A 149 -2.99 13.23 -4.64
C ALA A 149 -3.77 14.12 -5.61
N PHE A 150 -5.05 14.39 -5.33
CA PHE A 150 -5.89 15.27 -6.14
C PHE A 150 -5.52 16.74 -6.00
N LEU A 151 -5.21 17.24 -4.80
CA LEU A 151 -4.74 18.63 -4.62
C LEU A 151 -3.35 18.85 -5.25
N SER A 152 -2.48 17.84 -5.15
CA SER A 152 -1.18 17.85 -5.81
C SER A 152 -1.32 17.90 -7.33
N LEU A 153 -2.30 17.18 -7.89
CA LEU A 153 -2.59 17.19 -9.31
C LEU A 153 -3.29 18.48 -9.75
N SER A 154 -4.22 19.02 -8.96
CA SER A 154 -5.03 20.19 -9.34
C SER A 154 -4.19 21.43 -9.64
N VAL A 155 -3.07 21.62 -8.94
CA VAL A 155 -2.16 22.77 -9.17
C VAL A 155 -1.27 22.61 -10.41
N GLN A 156 -1.31 21.44 -11.07
CA GLN A 156 -0.50 21.12 -12.25
C GLN A 156 -1.35 20.74 -13.47
N VAL A 157 -2.64 20.41 -13.28
CA VAL A 157 -3.48 19.74 -14.28
C VAL A 157 -3.61 20.54 -15.58
N GLU A 158 -3.79 21.86 -15.51
CA GLU A 158 -3.93 22.69 -16.71
C GLU A 158 -2.61 22.78 -17.50
N GLY A 159 -1.47 22.94 -16.81
CA GLY A 159 -0.15 23.00 -17.44
C GLY A 159 0.31 21.66 -18.03
N LEU A 160 -0.07 20.55 -17.41
CA LEU A 160 0.30 19.22 -17.88
C LEU A 160 -0.65 18.72 -18.97
N PHE A 161 -1.95 18.81 -18.73
CA PHE A 161 -2.99 18.05 -19.44
C PHE A 161 -4.03 18.91 -20.15
N GLY A 162 -4.05 20.21 -19.88
CA GLY A 162 -4.96 21.14 -20.54
C GLY A 162 -4.66 21.33 -22.02
N SER A 163 -5.57 22.00 -22.71
CA SER A 163 -5.53 22.29 -24.15
C SER A 163 -4.25 23.00 -24.61
N HIS A 164 -3.68 23.86 -23.75
CA HIS A 164 -2.43 24.58 -23.99
C HIS A 164 -1.26 24.04 -23.12
N GLY A 165 -1.44 22.84 -22.56
CA GLY A 165 -0.47 22.17 -21.71
C GLY A 165 0.62 21.42 -22.48
N ILE A 166 1.44 20.68 -21.74
CA ILE A 166 2.56 19.90 -22.28
C ILE A 166 2.09 18.64 -23.02
N ALA A 167 1.09 17.96 -22.48
CA ALA A 167 0.52 16.71 -22.99
C ALA A 167 -1.02 16.76 -22.94
N PRO A 168 -1.66 17.52 -23.86
CA PRO A 168 -3.11 17.70 -23.85
C PRO A 168 -3.88 16.37 -23.90
N VAL A 169 -4.86 16.20 -23.01
CA VAL A 169 -5.65 14.95 -22.94
C VAL A 169 -6.45 14.71 -24.21
N LYS A 170 -6.92 15.79 -24.85
CA LYS A 170 -7.64 15.70 -26.13
C LYS A 170 -6.80 15.01 -27.20
N GLU A 171 -5.53 15.40 -27.35
CA GLU A 171 -4.61 14.79 -28.31
C GLU A 171 -4.31 13.32 -27.96
N ALA A 172 -4.20 12.99 -26.67
CA ALA A 172 -4.00 11.61 -26.24
C ALA A 172 -5.20 10.72 -26.61
N LEU A 173 -6.43 11.22 -26.42
CA LEU A 173 -7.66 10.51 -26.80
C LEU A 173 -7.81 10.37 -28.33
N GLU A 174 -7.42 11.39 -29.09
CA GLU A 174 -7.39 11.34 -30.56
C GLU A 174 -6.37 10.29 -31.05
N SER A 175 -5.17 10.28 -30.48
CA SER A 175 -4.14 9.27 -30.80
C SER A 175 -4.62 7.84 -30.49
N ILE A 176 -5.36 7.64 -29.39
CA ILE A 176 -5.97 6.33 -29.07
C ILE A 176 -7.01 5.94 -30.12
N ARG A 177 -7.84 6.88 -30.60
CA ARG A 177 -8.84 6.61 -31.65
C ARG A 177 -8.21 6.23 -32.98
N GLU A 178 -7.08 6.85 -33.31
CA GLU A 178 -6.36 6.61 -34.57
C GLU A 178 -5.47 5.36 -34.53
N GLY A 179 -5.08 4.90 -33.33
CA GLY A 179 -4.14 3.80 -33.12
C GLY A 179 -4.61 2.39 -33.52
N GLY A 180 -5.80 2.26 -34.12
CA GLY A 180 -6.32 1.00 -34.69
C GLY A 180 -6.87 -0.02 -33.69
N ASP A 181 -6.64 0.15 -32.38
CA ASP A 181 -7.27 -0.67 -31.36
C ASP A 181 -8.76 -0.31 -31.20
N PRO A 182 -9.66 -1.28 -30.96
CA PRO A 182 -11.07 -1.00 -30.69
C PRO A 182 -11.21 -0.07 -29.48
N VAL A 183 -11.68 1.15 -29.73
CA VAL A 183 -11.96 2.13 -28.69
C VAL A 183 -13.14 1.63 -27.88
N SER A 184 -12.85 1.14 -26.68
CA SER A 184 -13.86 0.71 -25.73
C SER A 184 -13.45 1.16 -24.33
N PHE A 185 -14.46 1.40 -23.49
CA PHE A 185 -14.23 1.75 -22.09
C PHE A 185 -13.44 0.67 -21.35
N LEU A 186 -13.54 -0.59 -21.76
CA LEU A 186 -12.78 -1.69 -21.15
C LEU A 186 -11.27 -1.61 -21.46
N ASN A 187 -10.90 -1.10 -22.62
CA ASN A 187 -9.49 -0.94 -23.01
C ASN A 187 -8.90 0.36 -22.46
N PHE A 188 -9.71 1.44 -22.42
CA PHE A 188 -9.30 2.78 -21.96
C PHE A 188 -10.36 3.34 -21.00
N PRO A 189 -10.39 2.88 -19.73
CA PRO A 189 -11.40 3.26 -18.75
C PRO A 189 -11.18 4.66 -18.21
N THR A 190 -11.60 5.67 -18.96
CA THR A 190 -11.51 7.08 -18.58
C THR A 190 -12.81 7.83 -18.78
N LEU A 191 -13.14 8.72 -17.84
CA LEU A 191 -14.27 9.64 -17.96
C LEU A 191 -14.00 10.75 -18.99
N PHE A 192 -12.75 10.95 -19.42
CA PHE A 192 -12.40 12.00 -20.37
C PHE A 192 -12.85 11.74 -21.81
N TRP A 193 -13.42 10.55 -22.07
CA TRP A 193 -14.16 10.31 -23.30
C TRP A 193 -15.43 11.16 -23.42
N PHE A 194 -16.05 11.51 -22.29
CA PHE A 194 -17.27 12.33 -22.26
C PHE A 194 -16.97 13.81 -22.43
N ASP A 195 -15.97 14.30 -21.71
CA ASP A 195 -15.50 15.68 -21.78
C ASP A 195 -14.00 15.72 -21.42
N SER A 196 -13.19 16.37 -22.26
CA SER A 196 -11.75 16.56 -22.07
C SER A 196 -11.36 18.03 -21.98
N SER A 197 -12.33 18.92 -21.71
CA SER A 197 -12.10 20.34 -21.52
C SER A 197 -11.29 20.64 -20.24
N ASP A 198 -10.56 21.75 -20.27
CA ASP A 198 -9.74 22.20 -19.13
C ASP A 198 -10.57 22.38 -17.85
N ALA A 199 -11.81 22.87 -18.01
CA ALA A 199 -12.76 22.97 -16.92
C ALA A 199 -13.11 21.60 -16.33
N PHE A 200 -13.38 20.60 -17.17
CA PHE A 200 -13.70 19.25 -16.70
C PHE A 200 -12.51 18.57 -16.01
N LEU A 201 -11.28 18.77 -16.51
CA LEU A 201 -10.05 18.30 -15.85
C LEU A 201 -9.90 18.90 -14.45
N ARG A 202 -10.05 20.23 -14.32
CA ARG A 202 -9.98 20.92 -13.03
C ARG A 202 -11.09 20.47 -12.07
N MET A 203 -12.33 20.40 -12.55
CA MET A 203 -13.48 19.96 -11.75
C MET A 203 -13.35 18.51 -11.31
N SER A 204 -12.75 17.64 -12.12
CA SER A 204 -12.46 16.25 -11.74
C SER A 204 -11.48 16.17 -10.56
N CYS A 205 -10.45 17.03 -10.54
CA CYS A 205 -9.53 17.12 -9.39
C CYS A 205 -10.25 17.64 -8.14
N LEU A 206 -11.05 18.69 -8.26
CA LEU A 206 -11.81 19.26 -7.14
C LEU A 206 -12.87 18.30 -6.60
N ALA A 207 -13.55 17.56 -7.48
CA ALA A 207 -14.48 16.50 -7.12
C ALA A 207 -13.76 15.38 -6.35
N GLY A 208 -12.59 14.94 -6.85
CA GLY A 208 -11.75 13.97 -6.15
C GLY A 208 -11.35 14.44 -4.75
N ALA A 209 -10.94 15.70 -4.60
CA ALA A 209 -10.65 16.29 -3.29
C ALA A 209 -11.90 16.34 -2.37
N GLY A 210 -13.05 16.74 -2.90
CA GLY A 210 -14.31 16.79 -2.15
C GLY A 210 -14.76 15.40 -1.67
N VAL A 211 -14.73 14.39 -2.54
CA VAL A 211 -15.08 13.01 -2.20
C VAL A 211 -14.08 12.41 -1.21
N SER A 212 -12.81 12.81 -1.27
CA SER A 212 -11.78 12.42 -0.30
C SER A 212 -12.14 12.91 1.12
N ILE A 213 -12.63 14.15 1.24
CA ILE A 213 -13.10 14.71 2.52
C ILE A 213 -14.31 13.92 3.04
N LEU A 214 -15.23 13.51 2.17
CA LEU A 214 -16.36 12.64 2.54
C LEU A 214 -15.88 11.29 3.08
N LEU A 215 -14.88 10.67 2.44
CA LEU A 215 -14.28 9.42 2.89
C LEU A 215 -13.59 9.56 4.26
N ILE A 216 -12.84 10.66 4.49
CA ILE A 216 -12.25 10.99 5.80
C ILE A 216 -13.35 11.12 6.86
N GLY A 217 -14.48 11.75 6.51
CA GLY A 217 -15.67 11.85 7.35
C GLY A 217 -16.48 10.55 7.47
N ASN A 218 -16.02 9.44 6.87
CA ASN A 218 -16.69 8.14 6.84
C ASN A 218 -18.12 8.22 6.27
N ILE A 219 -18.35 9.14 5.32
CA ILE A 219 -19.63 9.32 4.61
C ILE A 219 -19.58 8.46 3.34
N PHE A 220 -20.48 7.50 3.24
CA PHE A 220 -20.60 6.48 2.20
C PHE A 220 -19.25 5.91 1.72
N PRO A 221 -18.45 5.27 2.61
CA PRO A 221 -17.03 5.00 2.34
C PRO A 221 -16.76 4.19 1.07
N ALA A 222 -17.52 3.12 0.83
CA ALA A 222 -17.33 2.29 -0.35
C ALA A 222 -17.69 3.01 -1.67
N GLY A 223 -18.74 3.84 -1.65
CA GLY A 223 -19.12 4.66 -2.79
C GLY A 223 -18.11 5.77 -3.07
N CYS A 224 -17.59 6.41 -2.02
CA CYS A 224 -16.50 7.38 -2.14
C CYS A 224 -15.27 6.73 -2.78
N LEU A 225 -14.85 5.56 -2.31
CA LEU A 225 -13.71 4.84 -2.88
C LEU A 225 -13.92 4.49 -4.35
N PHE A 226 -15.11 4.01 -4.74
CA PHE A 226 -15.43 3.73 -6.14
C PHE A 226 -15.29 4.98 -7.02
N VAL A 227 -15.81 6.13 -6.57
CA VAL A 227 -15.72 7.40 -7.30
C VAL A 227 -14.27 7.90 -7.35
N LEU A 228 -13.53 7.81 -6.24
CA LEU A 228 -12.12 8.22 -6.17
C LEU A 228 -11.26 7.38 -7.12
N ASP A 229 -11.43 6.07 -7.12
CA ASP A 229 -10.73 5.17 -8.06
C ASP A 229 -11.06 5.51 -9.50
N LEU A 230 -12.34 5.69 -9.83
CA LEU A 230 -12.75 5.99 -11.19
C LEU A 230 -12.18 7.33 -11.70
N LEU A 231 -12.21 8.38 -10.86
CA LEU A 231 -11.63 9.68 -11.19
C LEU A 231 -10.11 9.59 -11.35
N TYR A 232 -9.43 8.89 -10.44
CA TYR A 232 -7.97 8.79 -10.46
C TYR A 232 -7.49 7.92 -11.62
N LEU A 233 -8.18 6.82 -11.91
CA LEU A 233 -7.95 5.95 -13.07
C LEU A 233 -8.11 6.74 -14.36
N SER A 234 -9.11 7.62 -14.43
CA SER A 234 -9.35 8.47 -15.61
C SER A 234 -8.12 9.31 -15.96
N PHE A 235 -7.45 9.89 -14.96
CA PHE A 235 -6.18 10.62 -15.16
C PHE A 235 -5.03 9.68 -15.51
N LEU A 236 -4.92 8.52 -14.85
CA LEU A 236 -3.81 7.60 -15.09
C LEU A 236 -3.83 7.08 -16.55
N VAL A 237 -5.01 6.73 -17.07
CA VAL A 237 -5.18 6.22 -18.44
C VAL A 237 -4.71 7.21 -19.51
N VAL A 238 -4.95 8.52 -19.31
CA VAL A 238 -4.62 9.55 -20.33
C VAL A 238 -3.35 10.34 -20.02
N GLY A 239 -2.86 10.28 -18.78
CA GLY A 239 -1.79 11.16 -18.29
C GLY A 239 -0.38 10.73 -18.67
N ASP A 240 -0.25 9.63 -19.42
CA ASP A 240 1.01 9.08 -19.96
C ASP A 240 2.15 9.12 -18.92
N ARG A 241 3.34 9.65 -19.28
CA ARG A 241 4.52 9.67 -18.41
C ARG A 241 4.33 10.48 -17.15
N PHE A 242 3.44 11.48 -17.16
CA PHE A 242 3.16 12.30 -15.99
C PHE A 242 2.28 11.59 -14.97
N MET A 243 1.68 10.43 -15.27
CA MET A 243 0.93 9.59 -14.31
C MET A 243 1.52 8.17 -14.15
N ALA A 244 2.68 7.89 -14.77
CA ALA A 244 3.29 6.55 -14.82
C ALA A 244 4.10 6.17 -13.56
N TYR A 245 3.80 6.76 -12.40
CA TYR A 245 4.56 6.52 -11.18
C TYR A 245 4.01 5.34 -10.37
N GLN A 246 4.88 4.59 -9.68
CA GLN A 246 4.46 3.39 -8.95
C GLN A 246 3.48 3.67 -7.80
N TRP A 247 3.50 4.86 -7.21
CA TRP A 247 2.52 5.22 -6.17
C TRP A 247 1.15 5.61 -6.75
N ASP A 248 1.07 6.05 -8.01
CA ASP A 248 -0.21 6.32 -8.67
C ASP A 248 -0.95 4.99 -8.91
N THR A 249 -0.23 3.97 -9.40
CA THR A 249 -0.80 2.62 -9.60
C THR A 249 -1.05 1.89 -8.28
N LEU A 250 -0.18 2.07 -7.27
CA LEU A 250 -0.43 1.58 -5.91
C LEU A 250 -1.71 2.19 -5.31
N LEU A 251 -1.95 3.49 -5.50
CA LEU A 251 -3.15 4.13 -4.97
C LEU A 251 -4.42 3.49 -5.53
N LEU A 252 -4.46 3.20 -6.83
CA LEU A 252 -5.59 2.50 -7.47
C LEU A 252 -5.74 1.05 -6.97
N GLU A 253 -4.65 0.30 -6.84
CA GLU A 253 -4.72 -1.08 -6.38
C GLU A 253 -5.21 -1.16 -4.91
N VAL A 254 -4.77 -0.23 -4.06
CA VAL A 254 -5.24 -0.11 -2.67
C VAL A 254 -6.69 0.38 -2.61
N GLY A 255 -7.03 1.39 -3.40
CA GLY A 255 -8.39 1.92 -3.56
C GLY A 255 -9.39 0.85 -3.91
N PHE A 256 -9.06 0.05 -4.91
CA PHE A 256 -9.93 -1.01 -5.41
C PHE A 256 -10.19 -2.07 -4.35
N LEU A 257 -9.14 -2.55 -3.67
CA LEU A 257 -9.29 -3.48 -2.55
C LEU A 257 -10.10 -2.86 -1.40
N ALA A 258 -9.93 -1.56 -1.16
CA ALA A 258 -10.64 -0.85 -0.11
C ALA A 258 -12.16 -0.77 -0.38
N ILE A 259 -12.62 -0.78 -1.63
CA ILE A 259 -14.07 -0.81 -1.96
C ILE A 259 -14.76 -2.03 -1.32
N PHE A 260 -14.09 -3.18 -1.32
CA PHE A 260 -14.59 -4.44 -0.73
C PHE A 260 -14.32 -4.52 0.77
N PHE A 261 -13.38 -3.73 1.28
CA PHE A 261 -13.09 -3.63 2.71
C PHE A 261 -14.06 -2.70 3.44
N ALA A 262 -14.49 -1.64 2.75
CA ALA A 262 -15.34 -0.58 3.26
C ALA A 262 -16.82 -1.00 3.41
N PRO A 263 -17.52 -0.43 4.40
CA PRO A 263 -18.96 -0.64 4.53
C PRO A 263 -19.75 0.09 3.43
N TRP A 264 -20.65 -0.63 2.75
CA TRP A 264 -21.65 -0.07 1.85
C TRP A 264 -22.84 0.53 2.63
N LYS A 265 -22.58 1.57 3.43
CA LYS A 265 -23.58 2.32 4.20
C LYS A 265 -23.26 3.82 4.16
N ILE A 266 -24.28 4.68 4.07
CA ILE A 266 -24.11 6.15 3.91
C ILE A 266 -23.44 6.82 5.13
N ARG A 267 -23.78 6.42 6.36
CA ARG A 267 -23.09 6.87 7.57
C ARG A 267 -23.03 5.72 8.56
N PRO A 268 -22.03 4.83 8.45
CA PRO A 268 -21.94 3.69 9.33
C PRO A 268 -21.59 4.18 10.74
N ARG A 269 -22.40 3.77 11.73
CA ARG A 269 -22.11 3.98 13.16
C ARG A 269 -21.22 2.86 13.66
N LEU A 270 -20.32 3.15 14.59
CA LEU A 270 -19.30 2.19 15.03
C LEU A 270 -19.93 0.89 15.56
N LYS A 271 -21.04 1.00 16.29
CA LYS A 271 -21.81 -0.10 16.86
C LYS A 271 -22.54 -0.99 15.83
N ASP A 272 -22.87 -0.44 14.66
CA ASP A 272 -23.71 -1.09 13.64
C ASP A 272 -22.87 -1.58 12.44
N GLU A 273 -21.55 -1.50 12.55
CA GLU A 273 -20.61 -1.91 11.53
C GLU A 273 -20.31 -3.41 11.63
N PRO A 274 -20.50 -4.18 10.54
CA PRO A 274 -20.03 -5.55 10.52
C PRO A 274 -18.49 -5.58 10.58
N PRO A 275 -17.90 -6.64 11.14
CA PRO A 275 -16.46 -6.84 11.09
C PRO A 275 -15.99 -6.86 9.62
N PRO A 276 -14.78 -6.35 9.34
CA PRO A 276 -14.24 -6.38 7.98
C PRO A 276 -14.05 -7.81 7.47
N SER A 277 -14.09 -7.97 6.14
CA SER A 277 -13.78 -9.25 5.50
C SER A 277 -12.33 -9.64 5.77
N THR A 278 -12.13 -10.78 6.44
CA THR A 278 -10.80 -11.34 6.70
C THR A 278 -10.04 -11.62 5.41
N VAL A 279 -10.74 -12.02 4.34
CA VAL A 279 -10.14 -12.30 3.04
C VAL A 279 -9.55 -11.03 2.43
N VAL A 280 -10.33 -9.95 2.38
CA VAL A 280 -9.86 -8.66 1.83
C VAL A 280 -8.74 -8.06 2.69
N LEU A 281 -8.82 -8.20 4.01
CA LEU A 281 -7.74 -7.78 4.90
C LEU A 281 -6.42 -8.51 4.58
N TRP A 282 -6.48 -9.81 4.30
CA TRP A 282 -5.30 -10.57 3.89
C TRP A 282 -4.81 -10.20 2.50
N LEU A 283 -5.68 -9.80 1.57
CA LEU A 283 -5.25 -9.25 0.29
C LEU A 283 -4.50 -7.93 0.45
N ILE A 284 -4.98 -7.02 1.30
CA ILE A 284 -4.28 -5.76 1.59
C ILE A 284 -2.92 -6.04 2.23
N ARG A 285 -2.84 -7.01 3.15
CA ARG A 285 -1.57 -7.47 3.74
C ARG A 285 -0.64 -8.11 2.71
N PHE A 286 -1.20 -8.89 1.79
CA PHE A 286 -0.44 -9.48 0.69
C PHE A 286 0.07 -8.40 -0.27
N LEU A 287 -0.71 -7.34 -0.54
CA LEU A 287 -0.26 -6.20 -1.32
C LEU A 287 0.91 -5.47 -0.64
N LEU A 288 0.83 -5.25 0.68
CA LEU A 288 1.96 -4.69 1.45
C LEU A 288 3.19 -5.60 1.39
N PHE A 289 3.01 -6.92 1.54
CA PHE A 289 4.07 -7.91 1.34
C PHE A 289 4.66 -7.78 -0.08
N LYS A 290 3.82 -7.79 -1.11
CA LYS A 290 4.21 -7.68 -2.51
C LYS A 290 5.02 -6.43 -2.75
N LEU A 291 4.58 -5.27 -2.27
CA LEU A 291 5.28 -4.01 -2.42
C LEU A 291 6.69 -4.06 -1.81
N MET A 292 6.80 -4.47 -0.55
CA MET A 292 8.07 -4.48 0.19
C MET A 292 9.02 -5.56 -0.35
N PHE A 293 8.51 -6.78 -0.53
CA PHE A 293 9.27 -7.92 -1.02
C PHE A 293 9.76 -7.71 -2.43
N SER A 294 8.89 -7.24 -3.34
CA SER A 294 9.28 -7.01 -4.73
C SER A 294 10.31 -5.89 -4.86
N SER A 295 10.21 -4.85 -4.02
CA SER A 295 11.22 -3.78 -3.99
C SER A 295 12.61 -4.29 -3.63
N GLY A 296 12.72 -5.26 -2.72
CA GLY A 296 14.00 -5.91 -2.40
C GLY A 296 14.44 -6.91 -3.46
N LEU A 297 13.50 -7.70 -3.98
CA LEU A 297 13.78 -8.77 -4.93
C LEU A 297 14.36 -8.22 -6.23
N VAL A 298 13.82 -7.11 -6.76
CA VAL A 298 14.35 -6.51 -7.98
C VAL A 298 15.78 -5.99 -7.82
N LYS A 299 16.22 -5.62 -6.61
CA LYS A 299 17.59 -5.18 -6.36
C LYS A 299 18.56 -6.35 -6.51
N VAL A 300 18.17 -7.52 -6.00
CA VAL A 300 18.93 -8.76 -6.18
C VAL A 300 18.91 -9.23 -7.62
N LEU A 301 17.73 -9.24 -8.27
CA LEU A 301 17.56 -9.76 -9.62
C LEU A 301 18.03 -8.83 -10.73
N SER A 302 18.24 -7.54 -10.46
CA SER A 302 18.72 -6.58 -11.46
C SER A 302 20.12 -6.93 -11.98
N GLY A 303 20.97 -7.51 -11.14
CA GLY A 303 22.39 -7.69 -11.44
C GLY A 303 23.22 -6.39 -11.35
N ASP A 304 22.66 -5.31 -10.82
CA ASP A 304 23.37 -4.05 -10.60
C ASP A 304 24.44 -4.21 -9.50
N GLN A 305 25.68 -3.92 -9.87
CA GLN A 305 26.87 -4.04 -9.01
C GLN A 305 26.76 -3.19 -7.75
N SER A 306 26.11 -2.02 -7.84
CA SER A 306 25.95 -1.11 -6.70
C SER A 306 25.20 -1.78 -5.54
N TRP A 307 24.22 -2.64 -5.86
CA TRP A 307 23.48 -3.40 -4.86
C TRP A 307 24.28 -4.60 -4.33
N THR A 308 24.96 -5.33 -5.22
CA THR A 308 25.72 -6.53 -4.81
C THR A 308 26.96 -6.20 -3.98
N GLU A 309 27.58 -5.05 -4.23
CA GLU A 309 28.76 -4.56 -3.50
C GLU A 309 28.42 -3.66 -2.31
N LEU A 310 27.13 -3.52 -1.98
CA LEU A 310 26.60 -2.70 -0.88
C LEU A 310 26.93 -1.19 -0.98
N GLN A 311 27.15 -0.68 -2.19
CA GLN A 311 27.49 0.72 -2.48
C GLN A 311 26.27 1.59 -2.82
N ALA A 312 25.11 0.99 -3.07
CA ALA A 312 23.96 1.69 -3.63
C ALA A 312 23.54 2.99 -2.91
N LEU A 313 23.62 3.03 -1.58
CA LEU A 313 23.25 4.22 -0.80
C LEU A 313 24.30 5.34 -0.77
N GLU A 314 25.52 5.07 -1.21
CA GLU A 314 26.54 6.11 -1.44
C GLU A 314 26.03 7.11 -2.50
N PHE A 315 25.48 6.58 -3.59
CA PHE A 315 24.94 7.38 -4.69
C PHE A 315 23.53 7.87 -4.40
N HIS A 316 22.68 7.02 -3.80
CA HIS A 316 21.23 7.23 -3.76
C HIS A 316 20.80 8.58 -3.19
N PHE A 317 21.42 9.04 -2.10
CA PHE A 317 21.03 10.28 -1.43
C PHE A 317 21.22 11.51 -2.32
N GLU A 318 22.24 11.50 -3.17
CA GLU A 318 22.54 12.54 -4.14
C GLU A 318 21.70 12.38 -5.41
N THR A 319 21.61 11.17 -5.95
CA THR A 319 21.12 10.93 -7.33
C THR A 319 19.61 10.71 -7.42
N GLN A 320 18.90 10.54 -6.30
CA GLN A 320 17.44 10.41 -6.27
C GLN A 320 16.71 11.61 -6.92
N PRO A 321 15.49 11.45 -7.46
CA PRO A 321 14.84 12.50 -8.27
C PRO A 321 14.80 13.89 -7.61
N LEU A 322 14.31 13.96 -6.37
CA LEU A 322 14.25 15.18 -5.58
C LEU A 322 14.78 14.92 -4.16
N PRO A 323 16.07 15.17 -3.91
CA PRO A 323 16.64 14.98 -2.59
C PRO A 323 16.20 16.07 -1.62
N THR A 324 16.35 15.79 -0.33
CA THR A 324 16.10 16.74 0.76
C THR A 324 17.42 17.25 1.33
N TRP A 325 17.37 18.36 2.06
CA TRP A 325 18.54 18.85 2.79
C TRP A 325 19.01 17.86 3.87
N ILE A 326 18.13 16.99 4.40
CA ILE A 326 18.54 15.88 5.27
C ILE A 326 19.29 14.82 4.47
N GLY A 327 18.86 14.53 3.24
CA GLY A 327 19.57 13.64 2.31
C GLY A 327 21.02 14.07 2.10
N TRP A 328 21.30 15.38 2.04
CA TRP A 328 22.68 15.90 1.98
C TRP A 328 23.52 15.44 3.18
N TYR A 329 23.01 15.55 4.41
CA TYR A 329 23.72 15.07 5.61
C TYR A 329 23.93 13.56 5.61
N PHE A 330 22.92 12.80 5.17
CA PHE A 330 23.04 11.34 5.03
C PHE A 330 24.08 10.94 3.99
N HIS A 331 24.26 11.73 2.94
CA HIS A 331 25.31 11.51 1.94
C HIS A 331 26.72 11.69 2.52
N GLN A 332 26.90 12.55 3.53
CA GLN A 332 28.21 12.77 4.18
C GLN A 332 28.63 11.65 5.14
N ILE A 333 27.74 10.69 5.44
CA ILE A 333 28.04 9.59 6.35
C ILE A 333 29.14 8.69 5.77
N PRO A 334 30.06 8.15 6.58
CA PRO A 334 31.10 7.24 6.10
C PRO A 334 30.55 6.03 5.34
N PHE A 335 31.25 5.64 4.29
CA PHE A 335 30.88 4.54 3.40
C PHE A 335 30.54 3.22 4.13
N SER A 336 31.29 2.86 5.18
CA SER A 336 31.04 1.65 5.97
C SER A 336 29.65 1.62 6.61
N ILE A 337 29.10 2.78 6.99
CA ILE A 337 27.75 2.90 7.53
C ILE A 337 26.71 2.85 6.40
N HIS A 338 27.01 3.39 5.20
CA HIS A 338 26.14 3.19 4.03
C HIS A 338 26.02 1.71 3.66
N GLN A 339 27.11 0.93 3.73
CA GLN A 339 27.07 -0.51 3.51
C GLN A 339 26.14 -1.21 4.50
N LEU A 340 26.21 -0.83 5.79
CA LEU A 340 25.27 -1.32 6.80
C LEU A 340 23.82 -0.94 6.47
N PHE A 341 23.58 0.29 6.01
CA PHE A 341 22.24 0.70 5.58
C PHE A 341 21.72 -0.11 4.40
N VAL A 342 22.55 -0.41 3.40
CA VAL A 342 22.17 -1.28 2.27
C VAL A 342 21.82 -2.69 2.77
N PHE A 343 22.62 -3.25 3.67
CA PHE A 343 22.30 -4.53 4.31
C PHE A 343 20.96 -4.48 5.06
N CYS A 344 20.69 -3.41 5.83
CA CYS A 344 19.41 -3.22 6.51
C CYS A 344 18.24 -3.09 5.51
N VAL A 345 18.43 -2.40 4.37
CA VAL A 345 17.43 -2.33 3.30
C VAL A 345 17.07 -3.73 2.82
N PHE A 346 18.05 -4.61 2.56
CA PHE A 346 17.78 -5.99 2.19
C PHE A 346 17.05 -6.77 3.27
N LEU A 347 17.46 -6.65 4.54
CA LEU A 347 16.78 -7.32 5.65
C LEU A 347 15.30 -6.88 5.75
N ILE A 348 15.06 -5.56 5.68
CA ILE A 348 13.72 -4.96 5.80
C ILE A 348 12.84 -5.29 4.58
N GLN A 349 13.42 -5.36 3.37
CA GLN A 349 12.66 -5.62 2.15
C GLN A 349 12.50 -7.10 1.82
N LEU A 350 13.40 -8.00 2.24
CA LEU A 350 13.33 -9.43 1.88
C LEU A 350 12.92 -10.34 3.04
N VAL A 351 13.38 -10.06 4.26
CA VAL A 351 13.15 -10.96 5.41
C VAL A 351 11.96 -10.49 6.24
N VAL A 352 11.93 -9.22 6.63
CA VAL A 352 10.87 -8.67 7.49
C VAL A 352 9.44 -8.85 6.91
N PRO A 353 9.18 -8.74 5.60
CA PRO A 353 7.82 -8.91 5.08
C PRO A 353 7.25 -10.31 5.30
N ILE A 354 8.09 -11.35 5.40
CA ILE A 354 7.64 -12.73 5.66
C ILE A 354 6.90 -12.82 7.01
N PHE A 355 7.30 -11.98 7.97
CA PHE A 355 6.68 -11.91 9.29
C PHE A 355 5.28 -11.27 9.30
N ILE A 356 4.80 -10.72 8.17
CA ILE A 356 3.39 -10.30 8.01
C ILE A 356 2.43 -11.49 8.18
N PHE A 357 2.85 -12.69 7.74
CA PHE A 357 2.02 -13.90 7.80
C PHE A 357 2.06 -14.58 9.17
N LEU A 358 2.93 -14.12 10.08
CA LEU A 358 3.07 -14.67 11.42
C LEU A 358 2.01 -14.13 12.42
N PRO A 359 1.96 -14.68 13.65
CA PRO A 359 1.08 -14.22 14.71
C PRO A 359 1.22 -12.74 15.09
N ARG A 360 0.27 -12.27 15.90
CA ARG A 360 0.03 -10.85 16.22
C ARG A 360 1.30 -10.07 16.56
N ARG A 361 2.15 -10.60 17.45
CA ARG A 361 3.34 -9.87 17.93
C ARG A 361 4.32 -9.56 16.80
N PHE A 362 4.53 -10.50 15.89
CA PHE A 362 5.38 -10.30 14.72
C PHE A 362 4.82 -9.21 13.81
N ARG A 363 3.51 -9.26 13.50
CA ARG A 363 2.88 -8.22 12.68
C ARG A 363 2.99 -6.82 13.27
N LEU A 364 2.85 -6.68 14.59
CA LEU A 364 3.03 -5.39 15.27
C LEU A 364 4.48 -4.90 15.17
N ARG A 365 5.47 -5.80 15.25
CA ARG A 365 6.88 -5.44 15.02
C ARG A 365 7.14 -5.05 13.57
N VAL A 366 6.57 -5.77 12.60
CA VAL A 366 6.65 -5.41 11.18
C VAL A 366 6.07 -4.02 10.95
N PHE A 367 4.91 -3.71 11.53
CA PHE A 367 4.32 -2.37 11.48
C PHE A 367 5.31 -1.30 11.96
N GLN A 368 5.91 -1.49 13.13
CA GLN A 368 6.88 -0.53 13.69
C GLN A 368 8.10 -0.34 12.77
N ILE A 369 8.69 -1.44 12.30
CA ILE A 369 9.86 -1.43 11.42
C ILE A 369 9.53 -0.73 10.10
N PHE A 370 8.42 -1.07 9.46
CA PHE A 370 8.03 -0.49 8.18
C PHE A 370 7.69 1.00 8.32
N VAL A 371 6.93 1.40 9.35
CA VAL A 371 6.63 2.82 9.56
C VAL A 371 7.93 3.61 9.77
N PHE A 372 8.83 3.11 10.62
CA PHE A 372 10.13 3.73 10.81
C PHE A 372 10.93 3.84 9.50
N PHE A 373 10.98 2.76 8.73
CA PHE A 373 11.66 2.73 7.44
C PHE A 373 11.07 3.73 6.43
N GLN A 374 9.73 3.81 6.32
CA GLN A 374 9.06 4.76 5.43
C GLN A 374 9.29 6.21 5.86
N VAL A 375 9.32 6.49 7.17
CA VAL A 375 9.66 7.82 7.70
C VAL A 375 11.10 8.19 7.34
N LEU A 376 12.07 7.28 7.50
CA LEU A 376 13.46 7.54 7.12
C LEU A 376 13.60 7.85 5.62
N ILE A 377 12.99 7.03 4.76
CA ILE A 377 13.00 7.27 3.30
C ILE A 377 12.42 8.66 2.99
N GLN A 378 11.30 9.00 3.63
CA GLN A 378 10.63 10.28 3.42
C GLN A 378 11.47 11.48 3.91
N LEU A 379 12.23 11.31 4.98
CA LEU A 379 13.13 12.34 5.50
C LEU A 379 14.30 12.58 4.55
N THR A 380 14.83 11.54 3.94
CA THR A 380 16.01 11.66 3.07
C THR A 380 15.68 11.95 1.61
N GLY A 381 14.42 11.81 1.18
CA GLY A 381 14.00 11.96 -0.21
C GLY A 381 12.53 12.31 -0.41
N ASN A 382 12.18 12.91 -1.55
CA ASN A 382 10.80 13.28 -1.88
C ASN A 382 10.17 12.30 -2.88
N TYR A 383 9.25 11.46 -2.40
CA TYR A 383 8.51 10.47 -3.20
C TYR A 383 7.00 10.76 -3.24
N GLY A 384 6.64 12.05 -3.26
CA GLY A 384 5.25 12.49 -3.24
C GLY A 384 4.50 11.92 -2.02
N PHE A 385 3.37 11.25 -2.27
CA PHE A 385 2.57 10.62 -1.22
C PHE A 385 2.89 9.12 -1.00
N PHE A 386 3.93 8.57 -1.65
CA PHE A 386 4.24 7.14 -1.61
C PHE A 386 4.50 6.60 -0.20
N ASN A 387 5.37 7.27 0.57
CA ASN A 387 5.73 6.79 1.91
C ASN A 387 4.52 6.85 2.85
N LEU A 388 3.72 7.91 2.77
CA LEU A 388 2.47 8.05 3.53
C LEU A 388 1.46 6.95 3.15
N LEU A 389 1.28 6.67 1.85
CA LEU A 389 0.42 5.58 1.37
C LEU A 389 0.89 4.22 1.90
N THR A 390 2.19 3.98 1.93
CA THR A 390 2.76 2.74 2.49
C THR A 390 2.55 2.66 4.00
N ILE A 391 2.65 3.77 4.72
CA ILE A 391 2.33 3.84 6.17
C ILE A 391 0.85 3.54 6.41
N VAL A 392 -0.06 4.07 5.58
CA VAL A 392 -1.50 3.75 5.64
C VAL A 392 -1.72 2.25 5.39
N LEU A 393 -1.03 1.65 4.42
CA LEU A 393 -1.06 0.20 4.19
C LEU A 393 -0.60 -0.60 5.42
N CYS A 394 0.41 -0.12 6.14
CA CYS A 394 0.90 -0.77 7.35
C CYS A 394 -0.17 -0.84 8.46
N LEU A 395 -1.16 0.06 8.47
CA LEU A 395 -2.29 -0.01 9.43
C LEU A 395 -3.07 -1.32 9.33
N SER A 396 -3.05 -2.00 8.18
CA SER A 396 -3.65 -3.33 8.02
C SER A 396 -3.04 -4.42 8.91
N LEU A 397 -1.83 -4.18 9.46
CA LEU A 397 -1.15 -5.09 10.38
C LEU A 397 -1.63 -4.95 11.84
N LEU A 398 -2.32 -3.85 12.15
CA LEU A 398 -2.85 -3.55 13.47
C LEU A 398 -4.18 -4.26 13.73
N ASP A 399 -4.62 -4.16 14.97
CA ASP A 399 -5.94 -4.57 15.45
C ASP A 399 -6.50 -3.51 16.41
N ASP A 400 -7.79 -3.56 16.69
CA ASP A 400 -8.44 -2.52 17.50
C ASP A 400 -7.86 -2.48 18.93
N GLY A 401 -7.32 -3.57 19.47
CA GLY A 401 -6.68 -3.58 20.79
C GLY A 401 -5.42 -2.74 20.85
N TYR A 402 -4.65 -2.69 19.75
CA TYR A 402 -3.49 -1.80 19.63
C TYR A 402 -3.93 -0.35 19.41
N VAL A 403 -4.88 -0.12 18.48
CA VAL A 403 -5.34 1.22 18.09
C VAL A 403 -6.09 1.92 19.23
N LYS A 404 -6.83 1.18 20.06
CA LYS A 404 -7.52 1.73 21.25
C LYS A 404 -6.59 2.52 22.18
N LYS A 405 -5.32 2.16 22.25
CA LYS A 405 -4.32 2.84 23.10
C LYS A 405 -4.01 4.27 22.66
N TRP A 406 -4.36 4.64 21.42
CA TRP A 406 -4.14 5.97 20.87
C TRP A 406 -5.28 6.95 21.14
N PHE A 407 -6.45 6.47 21.55
CA PHE A 407 -7.64 7.30 21.78
C PHE A 407 -7.93 7.44 23.28
N PRO A 408 -8.29 8.64 23.78
CA PRO A 408 -8.65 8.84 25.18
C PRO A 408 -9.85 7.98 25.59
N ALA A 409 -9.85 7.47 26.83
CA ALA A 409 -10.95 6.67 27.40
C ALA A 409 -12.33 7.38 27.37
N ARG A 410 -12.35 8.70 27.20
CA ARG A 410 -13.56 9.52 27.00
C ARG A 410 -14.33 9.23 25.71
N TRP A 411 -13.75 8.50 24.75
CA TRP A 411 -14.50 7.88 23.64
C TRP A 411 -15.19 6.59 24.12
N GLY A 412 -15.92 6.71 25.23
CA GLY A 412 -16.48 5.63 26.07
C GLY A 412 -17.56 4.75 25.42
N GLU A 413 -17.70 4.74 24.11
CA GLU A 413 -18.52 3.78 23.38
C GLU A 413 -17.75 2.51 22.96
N VAL A 414 -16.42 2.47 23.14
CA VAL A 414 -15.58 1.34 22.69
C VAL A 414 -15.66 0.11 23.61
N SER A 415 -16.32 0.21 24.76
CA SER A 415 -16.68 -0.92 25.62
C SER A 415 -17.87 -1.73 25.08
N LEU A 416 -18.53 -1.30 24.01
CA LEU A 416 -19.68 -1.99 23.42
C LEU A 416 -19.32 -3.03 22.33
N ILE A 417 -18.03 -3.18 22.01
CA ILE A 417 -17.54 -4.22 21.07
C ILE A 417 -17.79 -5.64 21.62
N GLU A 418 -17.95 -5.79 22.94
CA GLU A 418 -18.29 -7.08 23.56
C GLU A 418 -19.74 -7.54 23.29
N LYS A 419 -20.65 -6.62 22.96
CA LYS A 419 -22.09 -6.92 22.79
C LYS A 419 -22.56 -7.04 21.34
N GLY A 420 -21.69 -6.82 20.35
CA GLY A 420 -21.96 -7.09 18.93
C GLY A 420 -21.96 -8.58 18.59
N ARG A 421 -22.69 -9.39 19.37
CA ARG A 421 -22.81 -10.84 19.19
C ARG A 421 -23.63 -11.16 17.94
N GLY A 422 -23.05 -11.95 17.04
CA GLY A 422 -23.78 -13.10 16.50
C GLY A 422 -24.33 -13.07 15.07
N ARG A 423 -23.94 -12.14 14.17
CA ARG A 423 -24.32 -12.27 12.75
C ARG A 423 -23.16 -11.98 11.80
N GLU A 424 -22.40 -13.02 11.46
CA GLU A 424 -21.75 -13.05 10.14
C GLU A 424 -22.86 -13.04 9.08
N PRO A 425 -22.83 -12.13 8.09
CA PRO A 425 -23.76 -12.17 6.97
C PRO A 425 -23.49 -13.44 6.15
N ARG A 426 -24.21 -14.52 6.47
CA ARG A 426 -24.29 -15.72 5.64
C ARG A 426 -24.92 -15.34 4.31
N GLY A 427 -24.13 -15.37 3.24
CA GLY A 427 -24.63 -15.26 1.86
C GLY A 427 -23.84 -14.32 0.94
N LYS A 428 -23.06 -13.35 1.45
CA LYS A 428 -22.35 -12.36 0.60
C LYS A 428 -20.85 -12.63 0.38
N ASN A 429 -20.28 -13.67 1.01
CA ASN A 429 -18.82 -13.85 1.08
C ASN A 429 -18.23 -14.79 0.01
N VAL A 430 -19.03 -15.59 -0.70
CA VAL A 430 -18.49 -16.49 -1.74
C VAL A 430 -17.96 -15.69 -2.93
N GLY A 431 -18.73 -14.71 -3.43
CA GLY A 431 -18.28 -13.83 -4.52
C GLY A 431 -17.03 -13.03 -4.17
N VAL A 432 -16.99 -12.42 -2.97
CA VAL A 432 -15.80 -11.71 -2.47
C VAL A 432 -14.61 -12.66 -2.32
N GLY A 433 -14.82 -13.89 -1.86
CA GLY A 433 -13.80 -14.92 -1.77
C GLY A 433 -13.23 -15.32 -3.14
N ILE A 434 -14.10 -15.55 -4.13
CA ILE A 434 -13.69 -15.89 -5.51
C ILE A 434 -12.93 -14.73 -6.14
N THR A 435 -13.47 -13.51 -6.10
CA THR A 435 -12.79 -12.31 -6.61
C THR A 435 -11.43 -12.14 -5.94
N ALA A 436 -11.35 -12.37 -4.63
CA ALA A 436 -10.11 -12.24 -3.90
C ALA A 436 -9.06 -13.28 -4.29
N VAL A 437 -9.46 -14.54 -4.47
CA VAL A 437 -8.57 -15.60 -4.95
C VAL A 437 -8.10 -15.28 -6.37
N VAL A 438 -8.99 -14.81 -7.26
CA VAL A 438 -8.62 -14.41 -8.62
C VAL A 438 -7.61 -13.26 -8.59
N VAL A 439 -7.88 -12.18 -7.84
CA VAL A 439 -6.95 -11.05 -7.70
C VAL A 439 -5.60 -11.51 -7.15
N LEU A 440 -5.59 -12.36 -6.13
CA LEU A 440 -4.37 -12.91 -5.54
C LEU A 440 -3.57 -13.74 -6.55
N VAL A 441 -4.22 -14.69 -7.22
CA VAL A 441 -3.61 -15.56 -8.22
C VAL A 441 -3.05 -14.71 -9.36
N VAL A 442 -3.87 -13.83 -9.95
CA VAL A 442 -3.42 -12.93 -11.02
C VAL A 442 -2.27 -12.06 -10.54
N SER A 443 -2.32 -11.52 -9.33
CA SER A 443 -1.24 -10.70 -8.78
C SER A 443 0.07 -11.47 -8.59
N ILE A 444 0.02 -12.73 -8.13
CA ILE A 444 1.21 -13.57 -8.02
C ILE A 444 1.76 -13.85 -9.42
N PHE A 445 0.91 -14.25 -10.36
CA PHE A 445 1.33 -14.60 -11.72
C PHE A 445 1.90 -13.40 -12.49
N VAL A 446 1.25 -12.22 -12.42
CA VAL A 446 1.71 -10.98 -13.07
C VAL A 446 3.03 -10.48 -12.49
N GLN A 447 3.27 -10.69 -11.19
CA GLN A 447 4.51 -10.30 -10.52
C GLN A 447 5.64 -11.30 -10.79
N MET A 448 5.39 -12.60 -10.59
CA MET A 448 6.44 -13.62 -10.50
C MET A 448 6.91 -14.13 -11.86
N VAL A 449 5.98 -14.40 -12.79
CA VAL A 449 6.35 -15.00 -14.09
C VAL A 449 7.37 -14.15 -14.85
N PRO A 450 7.22 -12.82 -14.97
CA PRO A 450 8.16 -11.97 -15.71
C PRO A 450 9.48 -11.74 -14.96
N LEU A 451 9.47 -11.86 -13.63
CA LEU A 451 10.68 -11.74 -12.81
C LEU A 451 11.55 -13.00 -12.87
N VAL A 452 10.93 -14.18 -13.00
CA VAL A 452 11.62 -15.48 -13.01
C VAL A 452 11.86 -15.98 -14.44
N PHE A 453 10.91 -15.73 -15.35
CA PHE A 453 10.92 -16.20 -16.72
C PHE A 453 10.79 -15.02 -17.69
N TRP A 454 11.90 -14.32 -17.90
CA TRP A 454 11.95 -13.11 -18.75
C TRP A 454 11.43 -13.34 -20.18
N ASP A 455 11.64 -14.54 -20.74
CA ASP A 455 11.23 -14.91 -22.11
C ASP A 455 9.89 -15.68 -22.18
N TYR A 456 9.11 -15.74 -21.10
CA TYR A 456 7.86 -16.50 -21.09
C TYR A 456 6.79 -15.86 -21.98
N LYS A 457 6.43 -16.56 -23.07
CA LYS A 457 5.34 -16.18 -23.96
C LYS A 457 4.01 -16.69 -23.44
N TRP A 458 3.19 -15.78 -22.93
CA TRP A 458 1.84 -16.10 -22.48
C TRP A 458 0.95 -16.55 -23.64
N PRO A 459 0.05 -17.53 -23.41
CA PRO A 459 -1.00 -17.86 -24.37
C PRO A 459 -1.85 -16.64 -24.76
N GLY A 460 -2.36 -16.60 -25.99
CA GLY A 460 -3.11 -15.45 -26.50
C GLY A 460 -4.31 -15.02 -25.64
N TRP A 461 -5.04 -15.99 -25.08
CA TRP A 461 -6.16 -15.73 -24.17
C TRP A 461 -5.70 -15.11 -22.84
N ALA A 462 -4.55 -15.55 -22.31
CA ALA A 462 -3.98 -15.02 -21.08
C ALA A 462 -3.46 -13.60 -21.29
N ASN A 463 -2.86 -13.33 -22.44
CA ASN A 463 -2.48 -11.97 -22.85
C ASN A 463 -3.70 -11.06 -23.04
N ALA A 464 -4.81 -11.55 -23.59
CA ALA A 464 -6.04 -10.78 -23.72
C ALA A 464 -6.65 -10.43 -22.35
N ALA A 465 -6.75 -11.42 -21.45
CA ALA A 465 -7.21 -11.20 -20.08
C ALA A 465 -6.28 -10.26 -19.30
N TYR A 466 -4.96 -10.44 -19.42
CA TYR A 466 -3.98 -9.56 -18.81
C TYR A 466 -4.08 -8.12 -19.31
N ARG A 467 -4.26 -7.91 -20.62
CA ARG A 467 -4.45 -6.57 -21.19
C ARG A 467 -5.65 -5.85 -20.57
N GLN A 468 -6.78 -6.53 -20.45
CA GLN A 468 -7.98 -5.97 -19.80
C GLN A 468 -7.72 -5.62 -18.33
N ILE A 469 -7.16 -6.54 -17.54
CA ILE A 469 -6.88 -6.30 -16.11
C ILE A 469 -5.88 -5.16 -15.93
N LYS A 470 -4.87 -5.08 -16.81
CA LYS A 470 -3.85 -4.04 -16.80
C LYS A 470 -4.46 -2.65 -17.04
N SER A 471 -5.44 -2.51 -17.94
CA SER A 471 -6.09 -1.22 -18.24
C SER A 471 -6.79 -0.60 -17.03
N PHE A 472 -7.25 -1.41 -16.07
CA PHE A 472 -7.84 -0.91 -14.82
C PHE A 472 -6.82 -0.68 -13.71
N HIS A 473 -5.55 -1.05 -13.91
CA HIS A 473 -4.48 -0.90 -12.90
C HIS A 473 -4.82 -1.51 -11.53
N ILE A 474 -5.60 -2.60 -11.52
CA ILE A 474 -6.01 -3.33 -10.30
C ILE A 474 -4.91 -4.30 -9.84
N VAL A 475 -3.99 -4.68 -10.73
CA VAL A 475 -2.87 -5.56 -10.43
C VAL A 475 -1.61 -5.03 -11.09
N ASN A 476 -0.66 -4.57 -10.30
CA ASN A 476 0.55 -3.92 -10.79
C ASN A 476 1.83 -4.60 -10.30
N ARG A 477 2.93 -4.24 -10.96
CA ARG A 477 4.29 -4.61 -10.56
C ARG A 477 4.96 -3.48 -9.80
N TYR A 478 5.74 -3.85 -8.80
CA TYR A 478 6.55 -2.93 -8.01
C TYR A 478 8.03 -3.30 -8.08
N GLY A 479 8.88 -2.29 -8.13
CA GLY A 479 10.32 -2.49 -8.35
C GLY A 479 11.10 -1.18 -8.27
N LEU A 480 10.96 -0.45 -7.16
CA LEU A 480 11.63 0.84 -6.97
C LEU A 480 13.15 0.67 -6.87
N PHE A 481 13.87 1.46 -7.69
CA PHE A 481 15.33 1.53 -7.72
C PHE A 481 16.00 0.17 -7.94
N ALA A 482 15.49 -0.61 -8.89
CA ALA A 482 16.13 -1.86 -9.32
C ALA A 482 17.57 -1.60 -9.82
N TRP A 483 17.75 -0.51 -10.58
CA TRP A 483 19.04 -0.02 -11.05
C TRP A 483 19.35 1.31 -10.39
N MET A 484 20.55 1.44 -9.82
CA MET A 484 21.01 2.64 -9.15
C MET A 484 21.59 3.63 -10.15
N THR A 485 21.20 4.88 -10.01
CA THR A 485 21.82 5.98 -10.75
C THR A 485 23.05 6.45 -9.99
N THR A 486 24.21 6.50 -10.64
CA THR A 486 25.51 6.86 -10.04
C THR A 486 25.99 8.28 -10.38
N THR A 487 25.28 8.95 -11.30
CA THR A 487 25.50 10.33 -11.70
C THR A 487 24.21 11.13 -11.56
N ARG A 488 24.30 12.46 -11.53
CA ARG A 488 23.12 13.33 -11.43
C ARG A 488 23.11 14.35 -12.57
N PRO A 489 22.81 13.90 -13.81
CA PRO A 489 22.59 14.83 -14.90
C PRO A 489 21.32 15.63 -14.66
N GLU A 490 21.38 16.94 -14.88
CA GLU A 490 20.27 17.87 -14.70
C GLU A 490 20.13 18.74 -15.94
N ILE A 491 18.95 18.68 -16.55
CA ILE A 491 18.61 19.50 -17.72
C ILE A 491 18.18 20.90 -17.25
N MET A 492 18.73 21.93 -17.89
CA MET A 492 18.29 23.32 -17.78
C MET A 492 17.71 23.77 -19.13
N ILE A 493 16.54 24.39 -19.10
CA ILE A 493 15.92 24.98 -20.30
C ILE A 493 16.29 26.46 -20.36
N GLU A 494 16.85 26.89 -21.48
CA GLU A 494 17.31 28.25 -21.70
C GLU A 494 16.60 28.86 -22.91
N GLY A 495 16.17 30.12 -22.77
CA GLY A 495 15.66 30.93 -23.87
C GLY A 495 16.60 32.07 -24.23
N SER A 496 16.47 32.55 -25.46
CA SER A 496 17.22 33.70 -25.97
C SER A 496 16.38 34.49 -26.99
N ARG A 497 16.61 35.81 -27.05
CA ARG A 497 15.99 36.69 -28.04
C ARG A 497 16.87 36.88 -29.29
N ASP A 498 18.19 36.79 -29.13
CA ASP A 498 19.20 37.10 -30.13
C ASP A 498 20.08 35.90 -30.52
N GLY A 499 19.98 34.79 -29.79
CA GLY A 499 20.81 33.60 -29.95
C GLY A 499 22.18 33.70 -29.25
N GLN A 500 22.47 34.82 -28.57
CA GLN A 500 23.74 35.10 -27.90
C GLN A 500 23.58 35.08 -26.38
N GLU A 501 22.64 35.85 -25.83
CA GLU A 501 22.35 35.87 -24.39
C GLU A 501 21.30 34.81 -24.06
N TRP A 502 21.66 33.85 -23.21
CA TRP A 502 20.80 32.73 -22.81
C TRP A 502 20.37 32.87 -21.35
N LYS A 503 19.06 32.82 -21.10
CA LYS A 503 18.47 32.93 -19.75
C LYS A 503 17.71 31.66 -19.40
N THR A 504 17.97 31.14 -18.21
CA THR A 504 17.43 29.86 -17.73
C THR A 504 16.03 30.02 -17.13
N TYR A 505 15.11 29.14 -17.52
CA TYR A 505 13.84 28.94 -16.83
C TYR A 505 14.07 28.17 -15.52
N VAL A 506 13.57 28.70 -14.41
CA VAL A 506 13.77 28.09 -13.08
C VAL A 506 12.58 27.21 -12.73
N PHE A 507 12.85 25.94 -12.43
CA PHE A 507 11.86 24.98 -11.94
C PHE A 507 11.63 25.14 -10.43
N LYS A 508 10.46 24.72 -9.93
CA LYS A 508 10.04 24.98 -8.55
C LYS A 508 10.76 24.14 -7.50
N TRP A 509 11.22 22.94 -7.84
CA TRP A 509 11.65 21.97 -6.83
C TRP A 509 12.94 21.25 -7.16
N LYS A 510 13.23 21.00 -8.45
CA LYS A 510 14.49 20.34 -8.83
C LYS A 510 15.72 21.24 -8.61
N PRO A 511 16.92 20.66 -8.49
CA PRO A 511 18.17 21.42 -8.39
C PRO A 511 18.37 22.38 -9.56
N GLY A 512 19.02 23.52 -9.30
CA GLY A 512 19.25 24.58 -10.25
C GLY A 512 20.43 25.47 -9.84
N ASP A 513 20.17 26.57 -9.14
CA ASP A 513 21.26 27.35 -8.53
C ASP A 513 22.06 26.46 -7.56
N PRO A 514 23.41 26.39 -7.66
CA PRO A 514 24.26 25.67 -6.71
C PRO A 514 24.06 26.06 -5.23
N GLY A 515 23.65 27.30 -4.97
CA GLY A 515 23.32 27.80 -3.63
C GLY A 515 21.95 27.34 -3.12
N ARG A 516 21.09 26.79 -3.99
CA ARG A 516 19.72 26.40 -3.62
C ARG A 516 19.73 25.17 -2.70
N VAL A 517 19.15 25.35 -1.51
CA VAL A 517 18.88 24.27 -0.56
C VAL A 517 17.96 23.21 -1.19
N PRO A 518 18.26 21.90 -1.07
CA PRO A 518 17.31 20.86 -1.44
C PRO A 518 16.09 20.87 -0.49
N ALA A 519 14.88 20.94 -1.04
CA ALA A 519 13.66 21.20 -0.27
C ALA A 519 12.94 19.92 0.23
N PHE A 520 12.07 20.08 1.22
CA PHE A 520 10.99 19.12 1.51
C PHE A 520 9.76 19.49 0.69
N VAL A 521 9.41 18.62 -0.25
CA VAL A 521 8.31 18.80 -1.21
C VAL A 521 7.16 17.85 -0.91
N ALA A 522 7.47 16.65 -0.44
CA ALA A 522 6.46 15.69 -0.04
C ALA A 522 5.51 16.30 1.01
N PRO A 523 4.19 16.04 0.91
CA PRO A 523 3.61 14.96 0.12
C PRO A 523 3.14 15.38 -1.29
N HIS A 524 3.47 16.59 -1.74
CA HIS A 524 3.23 17.02 -3.12
C HIS A 524 4.10 16.21 -4.08
N GLN A 525 3.53 15.78 -5.20
CA GLN A 525 4.23 15.13 -6.30
C GLN A 525 4.39 16.12 -7.46
N PRO A 526 5.54 16.81 -7.60
CA PRO A 526 5.79 17.73 -8.70
C PRO A 526 6.13 16.94 -9.98
N ARG A 527 5.11 16.68 -10.79
CA ARG A 527 5.19 15.73 -11.90
C ARG A 527 6.15 16.21 -13.00
N LEU A 528 6.23 17.52 -13.25
CA LEU A 528 7.18 18.08 -14.21
C LEU A 528 8.64 17.94 -13.73
N ASP A 529 8.95 18.44 -12.53
CA ASP A 529 10.30 18.36 -11.93
C ASP A 529 10.79 16.91 -11.83
N TRP A 530 9.93 15.97 -11.42
CA TRP A 530 10.28 14.54 -11.38
C TRP A 530 10.53 13.96 -12.78
N GLN A 531 9.76 14.34 -13.80
CA GLN A 531 9.99 13.86 -15.16
C GLN A 531 11.31 14.39 -15.75
N MET A 532 11.75 15.58 -15.36
CA MET A 532 13.05 16.12 -15.78
C MET A 532 14.21 15.21 -15.37
N TRP A 533 14.14 14.59 -14.19
CA TRP A 533 15.13 13.62 -13.73
C TRP A 533 15.21 12.40 -14.67
N PHE A 534 14.07 11.80 -15.01
CA PHE A 534 14.03 10.69 -15.96
C PHE A 534 14.52 11.08 -17.35
N ALA A 535 14.17 12.28 -17.82
CA ALA A 535 14.60 12.76 -19.13
C ALA A 535 16.13 12.91 -19.19
N ALA A 536 16.76 13.38 -18.12
CA ALA A 536 18.21 13.59 -18.07
C ALA A 536 19.05 12.31 -18.20
N LEU A 537 18.46 11.14 -17.91
CA LEU A 537 19.09 9.83 -18.11
C LEU A 537 19.05 9.34 -19.57
N GLY A 538 18.38 10.07 -20.46
CA GLY A 538 18.21 9.72 -21.86
C GLY A 538 18.66 10.81 -22.81
N ASN A 539 18.00 10.90 -23.96
CA ASN A 539 18.21 11.97 -24.94
C ASN A 539 16.87 12.57 -25.36
N TYR A 540 16.92 13.75 -25.95
CA TYR A 540 15.72 14.51 -26.30
C TYR A 540 14.78 13.78 -27.27
N ARG A 541 15.32 12.92 -28.15
CA ARG A 541 14.52 12.14 -29.11
C ARG A 541 13.62 11.10 -28.44
N ARG A 542 14.06 10.57 -27.29
CA ARG A 542 13.25 9.65 -26.46
C ARG A 542 12.28 10.39 -25.53
N ASN A 543 12.35 11.72 -25.48
CA ASN A 543 11.58 12.58 -24.59
C ASN A 543 10.81 13.67 -25.36
N PRO A 544 9.86 13.31 -26.25
CA PRO A 544 9.12 14.28 -27.07
C PRO A 544 8.29 15.26 -26.23
N TRP A 545 7.86 14.87 -25.03
CA TRP A 545 7.17 15.75 -24.08
C TRP A 545 8.04 16.95 -23.66
N LEU A 546 9.37 16.80 -23.59
CA LEU A 546 10.28 17.90 -23.27
C LEU A 546 10.33 18.90 -24.42
N ILE A 547 10.36 18.41 -25.66
CA ILE A 547 10.29 19.28 -26.84
C ILE A 547 8.96 20.02 -26.87
N ARG A 548 7.84 19.36 -26.56
CA ARG A 548 6.54 20.03 -26.41
C ARG A 548 6.55 21.07 -25.30
N THR A 549 7.17 20.78 -24.15
CA THR A 549 7.37 21.76 -23.07
C THR A 549 8.08 22.99 -23.60
N MET A 550 9.16 22.80 -24.37
CA MET A 550 9.89 23.92 -24.95
C MET A 550 9.03 24.67 -26.00
N VAL A 551 8.31 23.99 -26.88
CA VAL A 551 7.40 24.65 -27.83
C VAL A 551 6.34 25.50 -27.11
N GLN A 552 5.77 25.01 -26.01
CA GLN A 552 4.80 25.79 -25.23
C GLN A 552 5.40 27.02 -24.55
N LEU A 553 6.66 26.95 -24.11
CA LEU A 553 7.38 28.10 -23.57
C LEU A 553 7.73 29.12 -24.67
N LEU A 554 8.05 28.68 -25.90
CA LEU A 554 8.22 29.57 -27.07
C LEU A 554 6.91 30.28 -27.43
N ASN A 555 5.77 29.59 -27.27
CA ASN A 555 4.44 30.17 -27.45
C ASN A 555 4.01 31.07 -26.28
N GLY A 556 4.75 31.10 -25.17
CA GLY A 556 4.39 31.85 -23.97
C GLY A 556 3.16 31.30 -23.24
N SER A 557 2.90 29.99 -23.33
CA SER A 557 1.71 29.35 -22.73
C SER A 557 1.62 29.62 -21.22
N PRO A 558 0.62 30.40 -20.74
CA PRO A 558 0.45 30.69 -19.33
C PRO A 558 0.33 29.44 -18.43
N PRO A 559 -0.44 28.39 -18.77
CA PRO A 559 -0.55 27.23 -17.89
C PRO A 559 0.76 26.44 -17.78
N VAL A 560 1.62 26.42 -18.82
CA VAL A 560 2.95 25.77 -18.74
C VAL A 560 3.93 26.64 -17.96
N LEU A 561 3.92 27.96 -18.16
CA LEU A 561 4.73 28.89 -17.36
C LEU A 561 4.38 28.81 -15.86
N ALA A 562 3.12 28.57 -15.52
CA ALA A 562 2.68 28.40 -14.13
C ALA A 562 3.25 27.14 -13.45
N LEU A 563 3.78 26.17 -14.20
CA LEU A 563 4.50 25.01 -13.64
C LEU A 563 5.92 25.37 -13.17
N LEU A 564 6.47 26.48 -13.67
CA LEU A 564 7.81 26.96 -13.36
C LEU A 564 7.77 27.98 -12.21
N GLU A 565 8.93 28.20 -11.59
CA GLU A 565 9.12 29.20 -10.53
C GLU A 565 9.41 30.58 -11.09
N THR A 566 10.26 30.65 -12.12
CA THR A 566 10.65 31.92 -12.73
C THR A 566 10.64 31.84 -14.24
N ASN A 567 9.94 32.79 -14.85
CA ASN A 567 9.99 33.09 -16.28
C ASN A 567 10.98 34.25 -16.52
N PRO A 568 12.14 34.04 -17.14
CA PRO A 568 13.10 35.10 -17.43
C PRO A 568 12.65 36.05 -18.56
N PHE A 569 11.51 35.78 -19.21
CA PHE A 569 10.97 36.54 -20.34
C PHE A 569 9.54 37.04 -20.05
N PRO A 570 9.34 37.98 -19.11
CA PRO A 570 7.99 38.40 -18.68
C PRO A 570 7.24 39.25 -19.71
N GLY A 571 7.95 40.02 -20.55
CA GLY A 571 7.31 40.93 -21.52
C GLY A 571 6.95 40.28 -22.84
N SER A 572 7.75 39.33 -23.32
CA SER A 572 7.49 38.58 -24.55
C SER A 572 8.31 37.29 -24.58
N PRO A 573 7.76 36.18 -25.11
CA PRO A 573 8.48 34.90 -25.20
C PRO A 573 9.81 35.01 -25.95
N PRO A 574 10.78 34.11 -25.67
CA PRO A 574 12.04 34.06 -26.41
C PRO A 574 11.81 33.62 -27.86
N LYS A 575 12.78 33.94 -28.74
CA LYS A 575 12.76 33.50 -30.15
C LYS A 575 13.44 32.13 -30.33
N TYR A 576 14.47 31.90 -29.53
CA TYR A 576 15.30 30.70 -29.57
C TYR A 576 15.24 30.00 -28.22
N MET A 577 15.28 28.67 -28.23
CA MET A 577 15.45 27.89 -27.01
C MET A 577 16.43 26.75 -27.20
N ARG A 578 17.09 26.36 -26.11
CA ARG A 578 17.92 25.16 -26.04
C ARG A 578 17.79 24.53 -24.67
N ALA A 579 18.12 23.26 -24.57
CA ALA A 579 18.31 22.58 -23.31
C ALA A 579 19.78 22.20 -23.17
N VAL A 580 20.35 22.44 -21.99
CA VAL A 580 21.74 22.11 -21.63
C VAL A 580 21.74 21.14 -20.45
N VAL A 581 22.78 20.32 -20.33
CA VAL A 581 22.96 19.38 -19.22
C VAL A 581 24.18 19.77 -18.40
N TYR A 582 24.03 19.66 -17.10
CA TYR A 582 25.13 19.69 -16.14
C TYR A 582 25.09 18.43 -15.27
N ASP A 583 26.26 17.94 -14.85
CA ASP A 583 26.34 16.96 -13.77
C ASP A 583 26.37 17.70 -12.44
N TYR A 584 25.48 17.32 -11.53
CA TYR A 584 25.39 17.87 -10.18
C TYR A 584 26.03 16.92 -9.20
N ARG A 585 26.73 17.48 -8.21
CA ARG A 585 27.21 16.72 -7.04
C ARG A 585 26.87 17.48 -5.79
N PHE A 586 26.60 16.79 -4.69
CA PHE A 586 26.57 17.43 -3.39
C PHE A 586 27.95 17.96 -3.05
N THR A 587 27.98 19.12 -2.39
CA THR A 587 29.19 19.58 -1.70
C THR A 587 29.47 18.71 -0.49
N ASN A 588 30.74 18.65 -0.07
CA ASN A 588 31.08 18.15 1.26
C ASN A 588 31.03 19.31 2.30
N PHE A 589 31.30 18.99 3.57
CA PHE A 589 31.27 20.00 4.64
C PHE A 589 32.25 21.16 4.42
N GLU A 590 33.47 20.89 3.95
CA GLU A 590 34.50 21.90 3.70
C GLU A 590 34.06 22.86 2.61
N GLU A 591 33.65 22.33 1.46
CA GLU A 591 33.22 23.10 0.30
C GLU A 591 31.96 23.93 0.58
N ARG A 592 31.02 23.39 1.36
CA ARG A 592 29.83 24.12 1.79
C ARG A 592 30.19 25.27 2.74
N ASN A 593 31.16 25.08 3.63
CA ASN A 593 31.63 26.14 4.53
C ASN A 593 32.36 27.25 3.76
N GLU A 594 33.12 26.92 2.72
CA GLU A 594 33.85 27.88 1.91
C GLU A 594 32.96 28.66 0.94
N THR A 595 32.05 27.98 0.25
CA THR A 595 31.27 28.56 -0.86
C THR A 595 29.84 28.92 -0.49
N GLY A 596 29.30 28.37 0.59
CA GLY A 596 27.87 28.43 0.93
C GLY A 596 26.98 27.55 0.05
N ASN A 597 27.54 26.86 -0.96
CA ASN A 597 26.76 26.07 -1.91
C ASN A 597 26.41 24.68 -1.37
N TRP A 598 25.26 24.17 -1.78
CA TRP A 598 24.80 22.80 -1.52
C TRP A 598 25.18 21.83 -2.63
N TRP A 599 25.42 22.39 -3.82
CA TRP A 599 25.77 21.63 -5.01
C TRP A 599 27.04 22.16 -5.66
N LYS A 600 27.75 21.25 -6.32
CA LYS A 600 28.66 21.55 -7.41
C LYS A 600 27.94 21.28 -8.71
N ARG A 601 28.32 22.02 -9.74
CA ARG A 601 27.76 21.86 -11.08
C ARG A 601 28.87 21.87 -12.12
N ILE A 602 28.92 20.82 -12.94
CA ILE A 602 29.91 20.66 -14.01
C ILE A 602 29.19 20.67 -15.35
N PRO A 603 29.52 21.57 -16.29
CA PRO A 603 28.90 21.58 -17.62
C PRO A 603 29.21 20.29 -18.38
N THR A 604 28.17 19.64 -18.91
CA THR A 604 28.33 18.42 -19.72
C THR A 604 28.17 18.71 -21.21
N GLY A 605 27.22 19.59 -21.57
CA GLY A 605 27.00 20.01 -22.97
C GLY A 605 25.53 20.30 -23.29
N ASN A 606 25.22 20.35 -24.58
CA ASN A 606 23.86 20.57 -25.05
C ASN A 606 23.03 19.28 -25.02
N TYR A 607 21.82 19.35 -24.44
CA TYR A 607 20.84 18.27 -24.49
C TYR A 607 20.05 18.28 -25.80
N THR A 608 19.74 19.47 -26.33
CA THR A 608 19.04 19.67 -27.61
C THR A 608 19.85 20.59 -28.52
N PRO A 609 19.63 20.55 -29.85
CA PRO A 609 19.96 21.68 -30.69
C PRO A 609 19.17 22.94 -30.28
N VAL A 610 19.55 24.09 -30.83
CA VAL A 610 18.73 25.30 -30.73
C VAL A 610 17.47 25.10 -31.56
N ILE A 611 16.32 25.39 -30.95
CA ILE A 611 15.00 25.31 -31.58
C ILE A 611 14.36 26.70 -31.64
N GLN A 612 13.55 26.92 -32.67
CA GLN A 612 12.71 28.11 -32.85
C GLN A 612 11.39 27.67 -33.48
N LEU A 613 10.35 28.49 -33.36
CA LEU A 613 9.12 28.26 -34.10
C LEU A 613 9.34 28.50 -35.61
N PRO A 614 8.59 27.82 -36.49
CA PRO A 614 8.69 28.01 -37.94
C PRO A 614 8.50 29.45 -38.41
#